data_AF-A0A6I4XWG6-F1
#
_entry.id   AF-A0A6I4XWG6-F1
#
_cell.length_a   1.000
_cell.length_b   1.000
_cell.length_c   1.000
_cell.angle_alpha   90.00
_cell.angle_beta   90.00
_cell.angle_gamma   90.00
#
_symmetry.space_group_name_H-M   'P 1'
#
loop_
_entity.id
_entity.type
_entity.pdbx_description
1 polymer ?
#
loop_
_entity_poly.entity_id
_entity_poly.type
_entity_poly.pdbx_seq_one_letter_code
_entity_poly.pdbx_strand_id
1 'polypeptide(L)'
;SSFLIGAIFVLVIFTTSQQSMINNEAIQVEELIVYGDKNMNRVAKQFSDQNNLTSFGKNFWRKTYNGKSPTQELLKVATKDLVQHKMIKQLATELDIAHSQTFGQEKKEWQDQKSSLTLWQFLDAKDQQLQDQIKEKLMEKEKPTQKELRQA
;
A
#
# COMPACT_ATOMS: atom_id res chain seq x y z
N SER A 1 -1.87 -5.14 -18.71
CA SER A 1 -2.71 -4.30 -17.83
C SER A 1 -1.92 -3.21 -17.10
N SER A 2 -0.61 -3.38 -16.85
CA SER A 2 0.26 -2.45 -16.12
C SER A 2 0.52 -1.10 -16.81
N PHE A 3 0.46 -1.05 -18.15
CA PHE A 3 0.68 0.19 -18.92
C PHE A 3 -0.40 1.26 -18.65
N LEU A 4 -1.65 0.85 -18.46
CA LEU A 4 -2.76 1.78 -18.20
C LEU A 4 -2.62 2.40 -16.80
N ILE A 5 -2.24 1.60 -15.81
CA ILE A 5 -2.05 2.03 -14.42
C ILE A 5 -0.87 3.01 -14.35
N GLY A 6 0.26 2.67 -14.98
CA GLY A 6 1.41 3.58 -15.07
C GLY A 6 1.05 4.92 -15.69
N ALA A 7 0.31 4.93 -16.80
CA ALA A 7 -0.14 6.16 -17.43
C ALA A 7 -1.10 6.98 -16.55
N ILE A 8 -1.94 6.34 -15.74
CA ILE A 8 -2.85 7.01 -14.80
C ILE A 8 -2.04 7.73 -13.70
N PHE A 9 -1.09 7.04 -13.05
CA PHE A 9 -0.32 7.64 -11.95
C PHE A 9 0.59 8.78 -12.40
N VAL A 10 1.26 8.62 -13.55
CA VAL A 10 2.06 9.70 -14.14
C VAL A 10 1.19 10.95 -14.35
N LEU A 11 0.00 10.80 -14.93
CA LEU A 11 -0.89 11.93 -15.22
C LEU A 11 -1.41 12.65 -13.98
N VAL A 12 -1.65 11.92 -12.87
CA VAL A 12 -2.09 12.53 -11.61
C VAL A 12 -0.94 13.25 -10.91
N ILE A 13 0.24 12.64 -10.82
CA ILE A 13 1.40 13.25 -10.16
C ILE A 13 1.80 14.56 -10.84
N PHE A 14 1.79 14.60 -12.18
CA PHE A 14 2.06 15.83 -12.94
C PHE A 14 1.04 16.94 -12.70
N THR A 15 -0.20 16.62 -12.33
CA THR A 15 -1.26 17.62 -12.12
C THR A 15 -1.43 18.05 -10.67
N THR A 16 -0.93 17.29 -9.68
CA THR A 16 -1.16 17.58 -8.26
C THR A 16 0.05 18.09 -7.48
N SER A 17 1.27 18.11 -8.04
CA SER A 17 2.49 18.73 -7.44
C SER A 17 2.73 18.42 -5.95
N GLN A 18 2.15 17.35 -5.41
CA GLN A 18 2.38 16.92 -4.03
C GLN A 18 3.32 15.74 -4.10
N GLN A 19 4.62 16.03 -4.01
CA GLN A 19 5.59 15.04 -3.53
C GLN A 19 5.26 14.76 -2.07
N SER A 20 4.29 13.87 -1.82
CA SER A 20 4.02 13.38 -0.49
C SER A 20 5.25 12.59 -0.02
N MET A 21 5.90 13.09 1.03
CA MET A 21 6.94 12.36 1.76
C MET A 21 6.27 11.55 2.85
N ILE A 22 6.68 10.29 3.01
CA ILE A 22 6.28 9.43 4.12
C ILE A 22 7.58 9.03 4.82
N ASN A 23 7.73 9.41 6.09
CA ASN A 23 8.92 9.08 6.89
C ASN A 23 10.24 9.52 6.23
N ASN A 24 10.25 10.71 5.64
CA ASN A 24 11.34 11.28 4.83
C ASN A 24 11.70 10.50 3.56
N GLU A 25 10.92 9.50 3.17
CA GLU A 25 11.04 8.84 1.88
C GLU A 25 10.07 9.46 0.87
N ALA A 26 10.57 9.77 -0.32
CA ALA A 26 9.74 10.16 -1.44
C ALA A 26 8.94 8.95 -1.93
N ILE A 27 7.64 9.13 -2.13
CA ILE A 27 6.80 8.14 -2.81
C ILE A 27 7.27 8.01 -4.27
N GLN A 28 7.68 6.80 -4.65
CA GLN A 28 8.05 6.50 -6.03
C GLN A 28 6.81 6.15 -6.87
N VAL A 29 6.84 6.48 -8.15
CA VAL A 29 5.73 6.18 -9.08
C VAL A 29 5.52 4.67 -9.19
N GLU A 30 6.61 3.91 -9.19
CA GLU A 30 6.59 2.46 -9.24
C GLU A 30 5.88 1.84 -8.02
N GLU A 31 6.09 2.40 -6.82
CA GLU A 31 5.38 1.98 -5.61
C GLU A 31 3.88 2.24 -5.76
N LEU A 32 3.50 3.45 -6.21
CA LEU A 32 2.09 3.80 -6.43
C LEU A 32 1.41 2.91 -7.47
N ILE A 33 2.11 2.51 -8.53
CA ILE A 33 1.56 1.59 -9.54
C ILE A 33 1.21 0.24 -8.91
N VAL A 34 2.05 -0.29 -8.02
CA VAL A 34 1.81 -1.57 -7.34
C VAL A 34 0.54 -1.51 -6.48
N TYR A 35 0.41 -0.47 -5.65
CA TYR A 35 -0.79 -0.29 -4.82
C TYR A 35 -2.00 0.17 -5.63
N GLY A 36 -1.80 0.76 -6.80
CA GLY A 36 -2.83 1.00 -7.78
C GLY A 36 -3.41 -0.28 -8.36
N ASP A 37 -2.56 -1.24 -8.73
CA ASP A 37 -2.98 -2.56 -9.24
C ASP A 37 -3.82 -3.31 -8.20
N LYS A 38 -3.38 -3.30 -6.93
CA LYS A 38 -4.14 -3.84 -5.78
C LYS A 38 -5.57 -3.29 -5.72
N ASN A 39 -5.74 -1.99 -5.98
CA ASN A 39 -6.99 -1.28 -5.73
C ASN A 39 -7.86 -1.05 -6.97
N MET A 40 -7.35 -1.28 -8.18
CA MET A 40 -8.02 -0.88 -9.42
C MET A 40 -9.41 -1.49 -9.56
N ASN A 41 -9.55 -2.80 -9.35
CA ASN A 41 -10.83 -3.50 -9.47
C ASN A 41 -11.84 -3.07 -8.39
N ARG A 42 -11.35 -2.82 -7.16
CA ARG A 42 -12.18 -2.37 -6.04
C ARG A 42 -12.78 -0.99 -6.32
N VAL A 43 -11.95 -0.05 -6.78
CA VAL A 43 -12.40 1.31 -7.12
C VAL A 43 -13.34 1.27 -8.32
N ALA A 44 -13.01 0.48 -9.36
CA ALA A 44 -13.87 0.32 -10.52
C ALA A 44 -15.26 -0.21 -10.12
N LYS A 45 -15.31 -1.26 -9.30
CA LYS A 45 -16.56 -1.83 -8.77
C LYS A 45 -17.34 -0.81 -7.93
N GLN A 46 -16.68 -0.11 -7.01
CA GLN A 46 -17.31 0.90 -6.16
C GLN A 46 -18.02 1.98 -7.00
N PHE A 47 -17.35 2.52 -8.03
CA PHE A 47 -17.97 3.50 -8.92
C PHE A 47 -19.06 2.89 -9.80
N SER A 48 -18.92 1.62 -10.21
CA SER A 48 -19.97 0.89 -10.93
C SER A 48 -21.24 0.82 -10.10
N ASP A 49 -21.14 0.34 -8.86
CA ASP A 49 -22.26 0.16 -7.94
C ASP A 49 -22.90 1.52 -7.59
N GLN A 50 -22.10 2.54 -7.28
CA GLN A 50 -22.58 3.86 -6.86
C GLN A 50 -23.26 4.66 -7.97
N ASN A 51 -22.97 4.35 -9.24
CA ASN A 51 -23.47 5.10 -10.40
C ASN A 51 -24.28 4.22 -11.36
N ASN A 52 -24.67 3.01 -10.94
CA ASN A 52 -25.42 2.04 -11.74
C ASN A 52 -24.82 1.81 -13.14
N LEU A 53 -23.48 1.71 -13.23
CA LEU A 53 -22.80 1.49 -14.49
C LEU A 53 -22.89 0.01 -14.87
N THR A 54 -23.31 -0.27 -16.10
CA THR A 54 -23.40 -1.62 -16.66
C THR A 54 -22.13 -2.04 -17.43
N SER A 55 -21.24 -1.10 -17.73
CA SER A 55 -19.94 -1.36 -18.36
C SER A 55 -18.94 -0.22 -18.13
N PHE A 56 -17.64 -0.54 -18.20
CA PHE A 56 -16.57 0.45 -18.16
C PHE A 56 -16.21 0.88 -19.59
N GLY A 57 -16.70 2.05 -20.01
CA GLY A 57 -16.28 2.65 -21.27
C GLY A 57 -14.81 3.06 -21.26
N LYS A 58 -14.22 3.30 -22.44
CA LYS A 58 -12.80 3.69 -22.62
C LYS A 58 -12.36 4.91 -21.78
N ASN A 59 -13.29 5.76 -21.38
CA ASN A 59 -13.04 6.99 -20.62
C ASN A 59 -13.39 6.88 -19.13
N PHE A 60 -13.70 5.69 -18.59
CA PHE A 60 -14.11 5.49 -17.19
C PHE A 60 -13.19 6.24 -16.22
N TRP A 61 -11.87 6.02 -16.31
CA TRP A 61 -10.86 6.64 -15.45
C TRP A 61 -10.74 8.17 -15.61
N ARG A 62 -11.18 8.73 -16.74
CA ARG A 62 -11.07 10.16 -17.04
C ARG A 62 -12.35 10.95 -16.74
N LYS A 63 -13.44 10.26 -16.43
CA LYS A 63 -14.74 10.88 -16.13
C LYS A 63 -14.85 11.25 -14.66
N THR A 64 -15.78 12.16 -14.40
CA THR A 64 -16.27 12.47 -13.06
C THR A 64 -17.68 11.90 -12.92
N TYR A 65 -17.95 11.27 -11.79
CA TYR A 65 -19.23 10.70 -11.42
C TYR A 65 -19.65 11.32 -10.09
N ASN A 66 -20.78 12.04 -10.07
CA ASN A 66 -21.28 12.75 -8.87
C ASN A 66 -20.19 13.58 -8.15
N GLY A 67 -19.41 14.34 -8.92
CA GLY A 67 -18.31 15.16 -8.40
C GLY A 67 -17.03 14.41 -8.00
N LYS A 68 -16.98 13.08 -8.14
CA LYS A 68 -15.80 12.26 -7.80
C LYS A 68 -15.14 11.66 -9.04
N SER A 69 -13.81 11.65 -9.08
CA SER A 69 -13.04 11.00 -10.15
C SER A 69 -12.56 9.60 -9.71
N PRO A 70 -12.79 8.53 -10.50
CA PRO A 70 -12.24 7.20 -10.21
C PRO A 70 -10.72 7.20 -10.10
N THR A 71 -10.04 8.01 -10.92
CA THR A 71 -8.58 8.13 -10.89
C THR A 71 -8.09 8.80 -9.60
N GLN A 72 -8.75 9.85 -9.13
CA GLN A 72 -8.39 10.50 -7.86
C GLN A 72 -8.65 9.57 -6.67
N GLU A 73 -9.76 8.83 -6.68
CA GLU A 73 -10.04 7.84 -5.63
C GLU A 73 -9.01 6.71 -5.65
N LEU A 74 -8.62 6.23 -6.84
CA LEU A 74 -7.56 5.23 -6.99
C LEU A 74 -6.23 5.72 -6.43
N LEU A 75 -5.80 6.95 -6.76
CA LEU A 75 -4.60 7.54 -6.18
C LEU A 75 -4.70 7.58 -4.65
N LYS A 76 -5.82 8.07 -4.13
CA LYS A 76 -6.02 8.23 -2.68
C LYS A 76 -5.88 6.91 -1.95
N VAL A 77 -6.55 5.86 -2.42
CA VAL A 77 -6.49 4.55 -1.76
C VAL A 77 -5.14 3.86 -1.95
N ALA A 78 -4.51 3.99 -3.12
CA ALA A 78 -3.17 3.45 -3.36
C ALA A 78 -2.12 4.13 -2.47
N THR A 79 -2.23 5.45 -2.31
CA THR A 79 -1.37 6.21 -1.39
C THR A 79 -1.57 5.75 0.05
N LYS A 80 -2.82 5.55 0.49
CA LYS A 80 -3.11 5.03 1.83
C LYS A 80 -2.46 3.67 2.08
N ASP A 81 -2.61 2.74 1.15
CA ASP A 81 -2.02 1.41 1.29
C ASP A 81 -0.48 1.45 1.28
N LEU A 82 0.11 2.32 0.46
CA LEU A 82 1.56 2.55 0.45
C LEU A 82 2.06 3.14 1.78
N VAL A 83 1.35 4.13 2.34
CA VAL A 83 1.66 4.68 3.67
C VAL A 83 1.64 3.58 4.71
N GLN A 84 0.59 2.76 4.71
CA GLN A 84 0.45 1.68 5.67
C GLN A 84 1.62 0.69 5.57
N HIS A 85 1.99 0.27 4.37
CA HIS A 85 3.15 -0.60 4.14
C HIS A 85 4.45 0.00 4.69
N LYS A 86 4.74 1.27 4.37
CA LYS A 86 5.92 1.97 4.88
C LYS A 86 5.93 2.09 6.41
N MET A 87 4.78 2.36 7.04
CA MET A 87 4.64 2.42 8.49
C MET A 87 4.88 1.06 9.16
N ILE A 88 4.33 -0.03 8.60
CA ILE A 88 4.55 -1.39 9.12
C ILE A 88 6.04 -1.74 9.10
N LYS A 89 6.72 -1.46 7.99
CA LYS A 89 8.16 -1.73 7.88
C LYS A 89 9.01 -0.88 8.81
N GLN A 90 8.68 0.39 8.97
CA GLN A 90 9.39 1.26 9.91
C GLN A 90 9.24 0.72 11.34
N LEU A 91 8.01 0.40 11.76
CA LEU A 91 7.77 -0.13 13.10
C LEU A 91 8.45 -1.49 13.32
N ALA A 92 8.44 -2.36 12.31
CA ALA A 92 9.19 -3.63 12.36
C ALA A 92 10.71 -3.40 12.49
N THR A 93 11.24 -2.33 11.90
CA THR A 93 12.65 -1.96 12.03
C THR A 93 12.95 -1.39 13.42
N GLU A 94 12.13 -0.46 13.91
CA GLU A 94 12.27 0.14 15.26
C GLU A 94 12.13 -0.89 16.38
N LEU A 95 11.37 -1.95 16.13
CA LEU A 95 11.22 -3.06 17.05
C LEU A 95 12.25 -4.17 16.82
N ASP A 96 13.29 -4.01 16.00
CA ASP A 96 14.29 -5.06 15.70
C ASP A 96 13.65 -6.40 15.26
N ILE A 97 12.56 -6.34 14.49
CA ILE A 97 11.89 -7.51 13.88
C ILE A 97 12.41 -7.73 12.46
N ALA A 98 12.64 -6.64 11.73
CA ALA A 98 13.13 -6.67 10.36
C ALA A 98 14.25 -5.63 10.17
N HIS A 99 15.05 -5.81 9.12
CA HIS A 99 16.01 -4.80 8.70
C HIS A 99 15.34 -3.83 7.73
N SER A 100 15.80 -2.58 7.73
CA SER A 100 15.35 -1.60 6.72
C SER A 100 15.66 -2.12 5.31
N GLN A 101 14.64 -2.10 4.45
CA GLN A 101 14.72 -2.50 3.05
C GLN A 101 14.10 -1.42 2.16
N THR A 102 14.79 -1.08 1.09
CA THR A 102 14.27 -0.24 0.00
C THR A 102 13.24 -1.02 -0.83
N PHE A 103 12.34 -0.30 -1.51
CA PHE A 103 11.39 -0.92 -2.44
C PHE A 103 12.08 -1.75 -3.54
N GLY A 104 13.25 -1.31 -4.03
CA GLY A 104 14.03 -2.06 -5.01
C GLY A 104 14.51 -3.42 -4.49
N GLN A 105 14.85 -3.52 -3.20
CA GLN A 105 15.23 -4.78 -2.57
C GLN A 105 14.02 -5.71 -2.42
N GLU A 106 12.86 -5.21 -2.04
CA GLU A 106 11.63 -6.02 -1.93
C GLU A 106 11.17 -6.54 -3.29
N LYS A 107 11.25 -5.70 -4.32
CA LYS A 107 10.96 -6.11 -5.69
C LYS A 107 11.93 -7.20 -6.16
N LYS A 108 13.22 -7.07 -5.85
CA LYS A 108 14.21 -8.09 -6.16
C LYS A 108 13.93 -9.39 -5.42
N GLU A 109 13.60 -9.32 -4.14
CA GLU A 109 13.24 -10.48 -3.32
C GLU A 109 12.03 -11.23 -3.91
N TRP A 110 10.99 -10.50 -4.32
CA TRP A 110 9.83 -11.06 -5.02
C TRP A 110 10.22 -11.80 -6.32
N GLN A 111 11.11 -11.20 -7.11
CA GLN A 111 11.60 -11.78 -8.37
C GLN A 111 12.45 -13.03 -8.12
N ASP A 112 13.35 -12.98 -7.14
CA ASP A 112 14.27 -14.06 -6.80
C ASP A 112 13.53 -15.28 -6.24
N GLN A 113 12.42 -15.07 -5.52
CA GLN A 113 11.56 -16.14 -5.04
C GLN A 113 10.73 -16.82 -6.13
N LYS A 114 10.76 -16.32 -7.38
CA LYS A 114 9.95 -16.82 -8.51
C LYS A 114 8.47 -16.97 -8.14
N SER A 115 7.96 -16.03 -7.35
CA SER A 115 6.60 -16.10 -6.82
C SER A 115 5.56 -16.09 -7.95
N SER A 116 4.52 -16.92 -7.83
CA SER A 116 3.34 -16.86 -8.70
C SER A 116 2.42 -15.69 -8.35
N LEU A 117 2.66 -15.03 -7.21
CA LEU A 117 1.91 -13.86 -6.77
C LEU A 117 2.30 -12.63 -7.57
N THR A 118 1.33 -11.74 -7.79
CA THR A 118 1.64 -10.37 -8.19
C THR A 118 2.48 -9.67 -7.09
N LEU A 119 3.27 -8.67 -7.47
CA LEU A 119 4.12 -7.96 -6.50
C LEU A 119 3.31 -7.41 -5.31
N TRP A 120 2.11 -6.85 -5.54
CA TRP A 120 1.31 -6.34 -4.43
C TRP A 120 0.83 -7.45 -3.50
N GLN A 121 0.48 -8.64 -4.01
CA GLN A 121 0.07 -9.78 -3.18
C GLN A 121 1.23 -10.28 -2.32
N PHE A 122 2.43 -10.31 -2.89
CA PHE A 122 3.65 -10.66 -2.17
C PHE A 122 3.92 -9.67 -1.02
N LEU A 123 3.87 -8.37 -1.29
CA LEU A 123 4.07 -7.34 -0.26
C LEU A 123 2.98 -7.39 0.82
N ASP A 124 1.71 -7.60 0.45
CA ASP A 124 0.60 -7.70 1.40
C ASP A 124 0.77 -8.90 2.36
N ALA A 125 1.27 -10.03 1.85
CA ALA A 125 1.57 -11.19 2.68
C ALA A 125 2.72 -10.92 3.67
N LYS A 126 3.79 -10.23 3.22
CA LYS A 126 4.88 -9.81 4.10
C LYS A 126 4.39 -8.82 5.17
N ASP A 127 3.54 -7.87 4.79
CA ASP A 127 2.96 -6.90 5.72
C ASP A 127 2.13 -7.59 6.81
N GLN A 128 1.30 -8.57 6.45
CA GLN A 128 0.55 -9.36 7.44
C GLN A 128 1.48 -10.09 8.41
N GLN A 129 2.52 -10.75 7.90
CA GLN A 129 3.50 -11.43 8.75
C GLN A 129 4.20 -10.46 9.72
N LEU A 130 4.60 -9.28 9.24
CA LEU A 130 5.23 -8.26 10.09
C LEU A 130 4.25 -7.72 11.13
N GLN A 131 2.99 -7.49 10.77
CA GLN A 131 1.97 -7.04 11.71
C GLN A 131 1.74 -8.03 12.85
N ASP A 132 1.70 -9.33 12.55
CA ASP A 132 1.57 -10.38 13.56
C ASP A 132 2.79 -10.38 14.52
N GLN A 133 4.00 -10.31 13.97
CA GLN A 133 5.23 -10.24 14.77
C GLN A 133 5.33 -8.97 15.63
N ILE A 134 4.91 -7.82 15.08
CA ILE A 134 4.83 -6.55 15.81
C ILE A 134 3.88 -6.70 17.00
N LYS A 135 2.70 -7.27 16.77
CA LYS A 135 1.69 -7.47 17.81
C LYS A 135 2.22 -8.37 18.93
N GLU A 136 2.86 -9.48 18.59
CA GLU A 136 3.49 -10.36 19.58
C GLU A 136 4.55 -9.64 20.41
N LYS A 137 5.46 -8.90 19.76
CA LYS A 137 6.55 -8.19 20.46
C LYS A 137 6.05 -7.07 21.37
N LEU A 138 4.96 -6.38 20.98
CA LEU A 138 4.32 -5.38 21.83
C LEU A 138 3.66 -6.02 23.06
N MET A 139 2.97 -7.16 22.89
CA MET A 139 2.37 -7.91 24.00
C MET A 139 3.41 -8.43 24.99
N GLU A 140 4.61 -8.81 24.54
CA GLU A 140 5.70 -9.20 25.44
C GLU A 140 6.22 -8.04 26.29
N LYS A 141 6.30 -6.84 25.73
CA LYS A 141 6.70 -5.63 26.46
C LYS A 141 5.66 -5.21 27.52
N GLU A 142 4.39 -5.54 27.31
CA GLU A 142 3.29 -5.21 28.23
C GLU A 142 3.11 -6.24 29.37
N LYS A 143 3.77 -7.40 29.32
CA LYS A 143 3.69 -8.37 30.42
C LYS A 143 4.39 -7.82 31.65
N PRO A 144 3.74 -7.81 32.84
CA PRO A 144 4.38 -7.34 34.05
C PRO A 144 5.63 -8.18 34.30
N THR A 145 6.75 -7.50 34.51
CA THR A 145 8.02 -8.17 34.75
C THR A 145 7.92 -8.97 36.05
N GLN A 146 8.71 -10.06 36.19
CA GLN A 146 8.79 -10.79 37.47
C GLN A 146 9.15 -9.87 38.65
N LYS A 147 9.77 -8.71 38.39
CA LYS A 147 10.08 -7.70 39.39
C LYS A 147 8.82 -6.95 39.86
N GLU A 148 7.89 -6.64 38.97
CA GLU A 148 6.60 -5.98 39.29
C GLU A 148 5.62 -6.96 39.94
N LEU A 149 5.61 -8.22 39.49
CA LEU A 149 4.78 -9.28 40.10
C LEU A 149 5.22 -9.68 41.52
N ARG A 150 6.47 -9.40 41.90
CA ARG A 150 6.99 -9.63 43.28
C ARG A 150 6.76 -8.44 44.21
N GLN A 151 6.25 -7.32 43.69
CA GLN A 151 5.98 -6.09 44.45
C GLN A 151 4.47 -5.83 44.65
N ALA A 152 3.60 -6.68 44.10
CA ALA A 152 2.16 -6.72 44.35
C ALA A 152 1.81 -7.80 45.38
#